data_AF-A0A836RKP3-F1
#
_entry.id   AF-A0A836RKP3-F1
#
_cell.length_a   1.000
_cell.length_b   1.000
_cell.length_c   1.000
_cell.angle_alpha   90.00
_cell.angle_beta   90.00
_cell.angle_gamma   90.00
#
_symmetry.space_group_name_H-M   'P 1'
#
loop_
_entity.id
_entity.type
_entity.pdbx_description
1 polymer ?
#
loop_
_entity_poly.entity_id
_entity_poly.type
_entity_poly.pdbx_seq_one_letter_code
_entity_poly.pdbx_strand_id
1 'polypeptide(L)'
;MSRSWPLSVHASLKFGWLLAIAAGLHTESARAADQREAVANRHAVLQRVRRHFDLVDFYKPRRGDPIDFSYYLSPLICQEVLAGSAAPHGSFGSVVREAPHQFRVDSQQPTVYAERRSVVVDGCHHDQLIFVWCYDVSTAGELTAQGVRMTLDRKGFPAVLEVLTDSSGLRLIFVSLRLEKAAAAQYGPPPSGCRYSVERSRPGSSKLLVARVIDDGPAPMGPYVYLDAAAHDVVNLRCRCATLQARRFRRSIPYRFLPLSDLRLLGFRIDFASGTARLGRSTNSEDAGPAIPETQPSAAPYWARRLRLPSSF
;
A
#
# COMPACT_ATOMS: atom_id res chain seq x y z
N MET A 1 36.03 42.06 63.59
CA MET A 1 35.07 40.96 63.32
C MET A 1 34.63 41.06 61.86
N SER A 2 35.14 40.18 61.00
CA SER A 2 34.90 40.17 59.56
C SER A 2 33.54 39.52 59.25
N ARG A 3 32.84 40.03 58.22
CA ARG A 3 31.70 39.36 57.61
C ARG A 3 31.99 39.14 56.13
N SER A 4 32.10 37.87 55.75
CA SER A 4 32.18 37.37 54.37
C SER A 4 30.79 37.22 53.75
N TRP A 5 30.64 37.61 52.48
CA TRP A 5 29.46 37.35 51.64
C TRP A 5 29.62 36.02 50.87
N PRO A 6 28.54 35.26 50.61
CA PRO A 6 28.62 34.03 49.83
C PRO A 6 28.45 34.29 48.32
N LEU A 7 29.48 33.92 47.56
CA LEU A 7 29.43 33.71 46.10
C LEU A 7 28.91 32.30 45.83
N SER A 8 27.60 32.09 45.64
CA SER A 8 27.09 30.80 45.12
C SER A 8 25.65 30.88 44.59
N VAL A 9 25.39 31.66 43.53
CA VAL A 9 24.10 31.56 42.79
C VAL A 9 24.28 31.64 41.26
N HIS A 10 25.43 32.07 40.73
CA HIS A 10 25.58 32.29 39.28
C HIS A 10 26.01 31.08 38.43
N ALA A 11 26.44 29.96 39.03
CA ALA A 11 26.97 28.81 38.28
C ALA A 11 25.90 27.83 37.78
N SER A 12 24.81 27.62 38.54
CA SER A 12 23.80 26.60 38.22
C SER A 12 22.85 26.98 37.08
N LEU A 13 22.64 28.28 36.84
CA LEU A 13 21.80 28.76 35.72
C LEU A 13 22.49 28.63 34.35
N LYS A 14 23.82 28.68 34.27
CA LYS A 14 24.53 28.58 32.98
C LYS A 14 24.58 27.14 32.42
N PHE A 15 24.56 26.12 33.29
CA PHE A 15 24.59 24.72 32.88
C PHE A 15 23.25 24.21 32.31
N GLY A 16 22.12 24.67 32.86
CA GLY A 16 20.79 24.30 32.35
C GLY A 16 20.50 24.81 30.93
N TRP A 17 20.98 26.02 30.60
CA TRP A 17 20.81 26.61 29.26
C TRP A 17 21.61 25.88 28.18
N LEU A 18 22.84 25.43 28.47
CA LEU A 18 23.66 24.71 27.51
C LEU A 18 23.10 23.31 27.20
N LEU A 19 22.55 22.61 28.19
CA LEU A 19 21.87 21.31 27.98
C LEU A 19 20.58 21.46 27.17
N ALA A 20 19.80 22.52 27.39
CA ALA A 20 18.59 22.79 26.60
C ALA A 20 18.92 23.14 25.13
N ILE A 21 20.00 23.88 24.88
CA ILE A 21 20.47 24.20 23.53
C ILE A 21 20.98 22.95 22.81
N ALA A 22 21.78 22.11 23.48
CA ALA A 22 22.26 20.85 22.92
C ALA A 22 21.11 19.88 22.61
N ALA A 23 20.14 19.74 23.52
CA ALA A 23 18.93 18.95 23.26
C ALA A 23 18.10 19.51 22.10
N GLY A 24 17.93 20.83 22.02
CA GLY A 24 17.28 21.52 20.90
C GLY A 24 17.96 21.23 19.55
N LEU A 25 19.29 21.39 19.48
CA LEU A 25 20.09 21.12 18.27
C LEU A 25 20.03 19.65 17.84
N HIS A 26 20.04 18.70 18.80
CA HIS A 26 19.88 17.29 18.49
C HIS A 26 18.48 16.97 17.93
N THR A 27 17.43 17.58 18.46
CA THR A 27 16.06 17.37 17.94
C THR A 27 15.85 18.00 16.56
N GLU A 28 16.45 19.16 16.29
CA GLU A 28 16.39 19.79 14.96
C GLU A 28 17.19 19.02 13.92
N SER A 29 18.38 18.51 14.28
CA SER A 29 19.20 17.68 13.40
C SER A 29 18.50 16.35 13.06
N ALA A 30 17.85 15.71 14.05
CA ALA A 30 17.08 14.49 13.82
C ALA A 30 15.88 14.72 12.89
N ARG A 31 15.10 15.79 13.14
CA ARG A 31 13.97 16.16 12.27
C ARG A 31 14.42 16.47 10.84
N ALA A 32 15.55 17.16 10.68
CA ALA A 32 16.11 17.47 9.36
C ALA A 32 16.55 16.20 8.61
N ALA A 33 17.13 15.22 9.32
CA ALA A 33 17.52 13.93 8.74
C ALA A 33 16.29 13.13 8.28
N ASP A 34 15.28 12.97 9.16
CA ASP A 34 14.01 12.30 8.85
C ASP A 34 13.32 12.92 7.63
N GLN A 35 13.34 14.26 7.54
CA GLN A 35 12.72 14.96 6.43
C GLN A 35 13.50 14.78 5.12
N ARG A 36 14.84 14.71 5.16
CA ARG A 36 15.67 14.40 3.99
C ARG A 36 15.41 12.98 3.49
N GLU A 37 15.36 12.01 4.40
CA GLU A 37 15.05 10.62 4.07
C GLU A 37 13.65 10.50 3.46
N ALA A 38 12.63 11.15 4.05
CA ALA A 38 11.29 11.17 3.50
C ALA A 38 11.22 11.75 2.09
N VAL A 39 11.98 12.81 1.81
CA VAL A 39 12.08 13.39 0.46
C VAL A 39 12.79 12.44 -0.50
N ALA A 40 13.89 11.81 -0.09
CA ALA A 40 14.62 10.83 -0.88
C ALA A 40 13.76 9.62 -1.24
N ASN A 41 13.03 9.05 -0.27
CA ASN A 41 12.12 7.91 -0.48
C ASN A 41 10.98 8.28 -1.44
N ARG A 42 10.40 9.47 -1.31
CA ARG A 42 9.39 9.95 -2.27
C ARG A 42 9.99 10.06 -3.68
N HIS A 43 11.15 10.66 -3.81
CA HIS A 43 11.81 10.78 -5.12
C HIS A 43 12.09 9.39 -5.72
N ALA A 44 12.60 8.45 -4.93
CA ALA A 44 12.85 7.08 -5.35
C ALA A 44 11.58 6.39 -5.87
N VAL A 45 10.46 6.48 -5.14
CA VAL A 45 9.16 5.93 -5.60
C VAL A 45 8.71 6.59 -6.90
N LEU A 46 8.84 7.91 -7.03
CA LEU A 46 8.42 8.63 -8.23
C LEU A 46 9.26 8.28 -9.47
N GLN A 47 10.53 7.90 -9.29
CA GLN A 47 11.33 7.33 -10.37
C GLN A 47 10.94 5.88 -10.64
N ARG A 48 10.71 5.09 -9.59
CA ARG A 48 10.33 3.68 -9.67
C ARG A 48 9.08 3.46 -10.52
N VAL A 49 8.04 4.30 -10.37
CA VAL A 49 6.81 4.20 -11.20
C VAL A 49 7.02 4.44 -12.70
N ARG A 50 8.21 4.88 -13.14
CA ARG A 50 8.55 5.07 -14.56
C ARG A 50 9.34 3.90 -15.15
N ARG A 51 9.77 2.96 -14.31
CA ARG A 51 10.56 1.80 -14.70
C ARG A 51 9.81 0.96 -15.74
N HIS A 52 10.56 0.44 -16.70
CA HIS A 52 10.09 -0.56 -17.66
C HIS A 52 10.78 -1.88 -17.40
N PHE A 53 10.04 -2.97 -17.49
CA PHE A 53 10.57 -4.31 -17.32
C PHE A 53 10.96 -4.91 -18.68
N ASP A 54 12.07 -5.63 -18.72
CA ASP A 54 12.47 -6.36 -19.93
C ASP A 54 11.65 -7.65 -20.10
N LEU A 55 11.46 -8.38 -19.00
CA LEU A 55 10.78 -9.67 -18.99
C LEU A 55 9.90 -9.78 -17.74
N VAL A 56 8.67 -10.28 -17.91
CA VAL A 56 7.75 -10.53 -16.79
C VAL A 56 7.05 -11.87 -16.93
N ASP A 57 6.69 -12.48 -15.82
CA ASP A 57 5.62 -13.46 -15.75
C ASP A 57 4.28 -12.74 -15.62
N PHE A 58 3.32 -13.14 -16.46
CA PHE A 58 2.02 -12.50 -16.56
C PHE A 58 0.92 -13.34 -15.93
N TYR A 59 0.41 -12.90 -14.79
CA TYR A 59 -0.61 -13.57 -14.01
C TYR A 59 -1.99 -12.94 -14.28
N LYS A 60 -2.98 -13.78 -14.58
CA LYS A 60 -4.35 -13.35 -14.88
C LYS A 60 -5.37 -14.23 -14.15
N PRO A 61 -6.56 -13.71 -13.80
CA PRO A 61 -7.57 -14.52 -13.14
C PRO A 61 -7.97 -15.71 -14.01
N ARG A 62 -8.20 -16.86 -13.38
CA ARG A 62 -8.75 -18.05 -14.03
C ARG A 62 -10.20 -17.79 -14.39
N ARG A 63 -10.63 -18.26 -15.56
CA ARG A 63 -12.04 -18.16 -15.98
C ARG A 63 -12.89 -19.15 -15.18
N GLY A 64 -14.05 -18.69 -14.71
CA GLY A 64 -15.05 -19.53 -14.04
C GLY A 64 -14.89 -19.63 -12.52
N ASP A 65 -13.98 -18.85 -11.91
CA ASP A 65 -13.86 -18.80 -10.45
C ASP A 65 -15.11 -18.21 -9.79
N PRO A 66 -15.50 -18.71 -8.60
CA PRO A 66 -16.80 -18.41 -7.98
C PRO A 66 -16.91 -17.01 -7.35
N ILE A 67 -15.80 -16.25 -7.26
CA ILE A 67 -15.83 -14.90 -6.70
C ILE A 67 -16.34 -13.92 -7.75
N ASP A 68 -17.61 -13.56 -7.65
CA ASP A 68 -18.30 -12.60 -8.53
C ASP A 68 -17.91 -11.14 -8.22
N PHE A 69 -16.72 -10.72 -8.65
CA PHE A 69 -16.32 -9.31 -8.69
C PHE A 69 -15.80 -8.92 -10.06
N SER A 70 -16.63 -9.15 -11.09
CA SER A 70 -16.35 -9.03 -12.53
C SER A 70 -14.89 -9.32 -12.89
N TYR A 71 -14.63 -10.42 -13.60
CA TYR A 71 -13.29 -10.76 -14.14
C TYR A 71 -12.46 -9.57 -14.71
N TYR A 72 -13.17 -8.54 -15.18
CA TYR A 72 -12.62 -7.26 -15.62
C TYR A 72 -12.00 -6.37 -14.53
N LEU A 73 -12.50 -6.36 -13.30
CA LEU A 73 -11.99 -5.55 -12.17
C LEU A 73 -10.81 -6.17 -11.41
N SER A 74 -10.52 -7.45 -11.66
CA SER A 74 -9.39 -8.15 -11.05
C SER A 74 -8.03 -7.54 -11.46
N PRO A 75 -6.98 -7.65 -10.64
CA PRO A 75 -5.64 -7.22 -11.06
C PRO A 75 -5.06 -8.16 -12.13
N LEU A 76 -4.38 -7.59 -13.12
CA LEU A 76 -3.50 -8.34 -14.02
C LEU A 76 -2.06 -8.13 -13.55
N ILE A 77 -1.43 -9.15 -13.00
CA ILE A 77 -0.15 -8.98 -12.28
C ILE A 77 1.01 -9.33 -13.22
N CYS A 78 1.93 -8.38 -13.38
CA CYS A 78 3.17 -8.49 -14.15
C CYS A 78 4.34 -8.54 -13.17
N GLN A 79 4.85 -9.73 -12.87
CA GLN A 79 5.98 -9.89 -11.96
C GLN A 79 7.28 -9.94 -12.76
N GLU A 80 8.21 -9.05 -12.45
CA GLU A 80 9.51 -8.99 -13.11
C GLU A 80 10.29 -10.30 -12.96
N VAL A 81 11.03 -10.65 -14.02
CA VAL A 81 11.96 -11.77 -14.04
C VAL A 81 13.34 -11.22 -14.35
N LEU A 82 14.31 -11.43 -13.44
CA LEU A 82 15.69 -11.04 -13.66
C LEU A 82 16.36 -11.99 -14.67
N ALA A 83 17.08 -11.42 -15.64
CA ALA A 83 17.82 -12.18 -16.64
C ALA A 83 18.88 -13.07 -15.98
N GLY A 84 18.97 -14.33 -16.41
CA GLY A 84 19.94 -15.29 -15.88
C GLY A 84 19.53 -15.98 -14.57
N SER A 85 18.39 -15.62 -13.98
CA SER A 85 17.87 -16.33 -12.81
C SER A 85 17.16 -17.62 -13.23
N ALA A 86 17.77 -18.77 -12.89
CA ALA A 86 17.21 -20.10 -13.15
C ALA A 86 16.01 -20.42 -12.23
N ALA A 87 15.95 -19.77 -11.06
CA ALA A 87 14.85 -19.94 -10.12
C ALA A 87 13.83 -18.79 -10.30
N PRO A 88 12.52 -19.08 -10.29
CA PRO A 88 11.53 -18.02 -10.11
C PRO A 88 11.85 -17.31 -8.78
N HIS A 89 12.18 -16.01 -8.83
CA HIS A 89 12.22 -15.18 -7.64
C HIS A 89 10.80 -15.18 -7.06
N GLY A 90 10.57 -16.04 -6.06
CA GLY A 90 9.30 -16.26 -5.34
C GLY A 90 8.03 -16.15 -6.19
N SER A 91 7.41 -17.27 -6.56
CA SER A 91 6.03 -17.20 -7.10
C SER A 91 5.03 -17.17 -5.96
N PHE A 92 4.04 -16.28 -6.04
CA PHE A 92 2.95 -16.28 -5.06
C PHE A 92 2.03 -17.48 -5.28
N GLY A 93 1.27 -17.83 -4.24
CA GLY A 93 0.45 -19.04 -4.27
C GLY A 93 -0.52 -19.16 -3.11
N SER A 94 -1.13 -20.33 -3.02
CA SER A 94 -2.05 -20.66 -1.94
C SER A 94 -1.28 -20.86 -0.64
N VAL A 95 -1.71 -20.22 0.44
CA VAL A 95 -1.17 -20.50 1.76
C VAL A 95 -1.70 -21.84 2.26
N VAL A 96 -0.79 -22.71 2.67
CA VAL A 96 -1.06 -24.05 3.19
C VAL A 96 -0.46 -24.16 4.58
N ARG A 97 -1.22 -24.71 5.53
CA ARG A 97 -0.71 -25.06 6.86
C ARG A 97 -0.03 -26.42 6.77
N GLU A 98 1.25 -26.50 7.12
CA GLU A 98 1.99 -27.77 7.16
C GLU A 98 1.95 -28.42 8.54
N ALA A 99 2.04 -27.60 9.59
CA ALA A 99 1.98 -28.01 10.99
C ALA A 99 1.33 -26.87 11.80
N PRO A 100 1.01 -27.08 13.10
CA PRO A 100 0.60 -25.99 13.97
C PRO A 100 1.61 -24.85 13.88
N HIS A 101 1.14 -23.66 13.52
CA HIS A 101 1.97 -22.46 13.38
C HIS A 101 3.07 -22.53 12.30
N GLN A 102 3.04 -23.51 11.39
CA GLN A 102 3.93 -23.59 10.23
C GLN A 102 3.10 -23.49 8.95
N PHE A 103 3.41 -22.50 8.14
CA PHE A 103 2.74 -22.24 6.88
C PHE A 103 3.75 -22.14 5.75
N ARG A 104 3.30 -22.51 4.56
CA ARG A 104 4.04 -22.28 3.32
C ARG A 104 3.11 -21.76 2.24
N VAL A 105 3.68 -21.28 1.15
CA VAL A 105 2.99 -20.92 -0.07
C VAL A 105 3.17 -22.05 -1.08
N ASP A 106 2.07 -22.69 -1.48
CA ASP A 106 2.04 -23.56 -2.63
C ASP A 106 2.07 -22.73 -3.92
N SER A 107 3.29 -22.46 -4.39
CA SER A 107 3.55 -21.68 -5.60
C SER A 107 3.12 -22.37 -6.90
N GLN A 108 2.76 -23.67 -6.85
CA GLN A 108 2.16 -24.38 -7.99
C GLN A 108 0.68 -24.01 -8.17
N GLN A 109 0.08 -23.37 -7.17
CA GLN A 109 -1.30 -22.88 -7.20
C GLN A 109 -1.33 -21.36 -6.99
N PRO A 110 -0.95 -20.55 -8.00
CA PRO A 110 -1.07 -19.10 -7.94
C PRO A 110 -2.46 -18.69 -7.47
N THR A 111 -2.52 -17.96 -6.37
CA THR A 111 -3.77 -17.64 -5.67
C THR A 111 -3.79 -16.18 -5.26
N VAL A 112 -4.90 -15.51 -5.54
CA VAL A 112 -5.20 -14.18 -5.03
C VAL A 112 -6.39 -14.29 -4.08
N TYR A 113 -6.20 -13.83 -2.85
CA TYR A 113 -7.23 -13.73 -1.84
C TYR A 113 -8.00 -12.44 -2.03
N ALA A 114 -9.33 -12.51 -2.12
CA ALA A 114 -10.16 -11.37 -2.48
C ALA A 114 -11.34 -11.15 -1.52
N GLU A 115 -11.70 -9.89 -1.35
CA GLU A 115 -12.88 -9.45 -0.59
C GLU A 115 -13.46 -8.18 -1.23
N ARG A 116 -14.80 -8.08 -1.24
CA ARG A 116 -15.50 -6.81 -1.48
C ARG A 116 -16.12 -6.34 -0.19
N ARG A 117 -16.02 -5.03 0.06
CA ARG A 117 -16.69 -4.35 1.16
C ARG A 117 -17.24 -3.01 0.71
N SER A 118 -18.13 -2.44 1.51
CA SER A 118 -18.60 -1.07 1.35
C SER A 118 -17.85 -0.15 2.31
N VAL A 119 -17.44 1.02 1.82
CA VAL A 119 -16.85 2.10 2.65
C VAL A 119 -17.65 3.37 2.48
N VAL A 120 -17.77 4.17 3.54
CA VAL A 120 -18.45 5.47 3.49
C VAL A 120 -17.43 6.58 3.38
N VAL A 121 -17.56 7.42 2.36
CA VAL A 121 -16.74 8.62 2.13
C VAL A 121 -17.68 9.80 1.95
N ASP A 122 -17.55 10.81 2.82
CA ASP A 122 -18.41 11.99 2.84
C ASP A 122 -19.92 11.65 2.76
N GLY A 123 -20.33 10.64 3.53
CA GLY A 123 -21.72 10.17 3.59
C GLY A 123 -22.17 9.28 2.43
N CYS A 124 -21.30 9.04 1.43
CA CYS A 124 -21.62 8.24 0.26
C CYS A 124 -20.99 6.85 0.34
N HIS A 125 -21.75 5.83 -0.08
CA HIS A 125 -21.27 4.44 -0.12
C HIS A 125 -20.46 4.20 -1.39
N HIS A 126 -19.29 3.59 -1.21
CA HIS A 126 -18.43 3.14 -2.30
C HIS A 126 -18.10 1.66 -2.16
N ASP A 127 -18.07 0.97 -3.28
CA ASP A 127 -17.49 -0.36 -3.34
C ASP A 127 -15.98 -0.30 -3.20
N GLN A 128 -15.43 -1.20 -2.37
CA GLN A 128 -14.01 -1.39 -2.23
C GLN A 128 -13.66 -2.87 -2.41
N LEU A 129 -12.79 -3.13 -3.39
CA LEU A 129 -12.26 -4.45 -3.70
C LEU A 129 -10.85 -4.57 -3.13
N ILE A 130 -10.57 -5.67 -2.45
CA ILE A 130 -9.28 -5.97 -1.84
C ILE A 130 -8.74 -7.23 -2.49
N PHE A 131 -7.49 -7.18 -2.94
CA PHE A 131 -6.78 -8.30 -3.53
C PHE A 131 -5.43 -8.47 -2.83
N VAL A 132 -5.16 -9.66 -2.31
CA VAL A 132 -3.95 -9.99 -1.55
C VAL A 132 -3.34 -11.27 -2.10
N TRP A 133 -2.02 -11.33 -2.21
CA TRP A 133 -1.30 -12.56 -2.53
C TRP A 133 -0.09 -12.69 -1.63
N CYS A 134 0.33 -13.94 -1.41
CA CYS A 134 1.34 -14.28 -0.42
C CYS A 134 2.56 -14.95 -1.07
N TYR A 135 3.73 -14.66 -0.53
CA TYR A 135 5.01 -15.28 -0.89
C TYR A 135 5.62 -15.96 0.34
N ASP A 136 6.33 -17.06 0.10
CA ASP A 136 7.21 -17.62 1.12
C ASP A 136 8.41 -16.70 1.35
N VAL A 137 8.78 -16.51 2.61
CA VAL A 137 10.07 -15.96 2.98
C VAL A 137 11.03 -17.13 3.19
N SER A 138 12.25 -17.03 2.68
CA SER A 138 13.25 -18.11 2.73
C SER A 138 13.66 -18.56 4.14
N THR A 139 13.20 -17.89 5.20
CA THR A 139 13.59 -18.14 6.58
C THR A 139 12.36 -18.28 7.48
N ALA A 140 12.23 -19.43 8.15
CA ALA A 140 11.39 -19.68 9.34
C ALA A 140 9.85 -19.74 9.18
N GLY A 141 9.30 -20.04 7.99
CA GLY A 141 7.84 -20.19 7.82
C GLY A 141 7.06 -18.87 8.02
N GLU A 142 7.77 -17.75 7.83
CA GLU A 142 7.19 -16.43 7.69
C GLU A 142 6.71 -16.23 6.26
N LEU A 143 5.54 -15.62 6.10
CA LEU A 143 5.01 -15.26 4.79
C LEU A 143 5.02 -13.75 4.65
N THR A 144 5.30 -13.26 3.45
CA THR A 144 5.05 -11.86 3.11
C THR A 144 3.76 -11.78 2.29
N ALA A 145 3.07 -10.66 2.43
CA ALA A 145 1.87 -10.37 1.66
C ALA A 145 2.05 -9.06 0.90
N GLN A 146 1.58 -9.07 -0.34
CA GLN A 146 1.43 -7.89 -1.17
C GLN A 146 -0.02 -7.82 -1.63
N GLY A 147 -0.47 -6.65 -2.04
CA GLY A 147 -1.79 -6.53 -2.62
C GLY A 147 -2.16 -5.13 -3.05
N VAL A 148 -3.36 -5.05 -3.58
CA VAL A 148 -3.98 -3.79 -3.98
C VAL A 148 -5.38 -3.69 -3.40
N ARG A 149 -5.73 -2.49 -2.95
CA ARG A 149 -7.09 -2.15 -2.56
C ARG A 149 -7.63 -1.08 -3.47
N MET A 150 -8.82 -1.29 -4.00
CA MET A 150 -9.40 -0.49 -5.07
C MET A 150 -10.76 0.02 -4.63
N THR A 151 -10.89 1.32 -4.45
CA THR A 151 -12.18 1.99 -4.23
C THR A 151 -12.73 2.48 -5.54
N LEU A 152 -13.98 2.11 -5.81
CA LEU A 152 -14.70 2.48 -7.02
C LEU A 152 -15.45 3.82 -6.83
N ASP A 153 -15.61 4.58 -7.90
CA ASP A 153 -16.56 5.68 -7.96
C ASP A 153 -18.01 5.15 -8.04
N ARG A 154 -18.99 6.06 -7.99
CA ARG A 154 -20.42 5.72 -8.09
C ARG A 154 -20.82 5.07 -9.43
N LYS A 155 -19.95 5.12 -10.44
CA LYS A 155 -20.14 4.49 -11.75
C LYS A 155 -19.43 3.13 -11.85
N GLY A 156 -18.82 2.66 -10.76
CA GLY A 156 -18.08 1.40 -10.69
C GLY A 156 -16.68 1.45 -11.27
N PHE A 157 -16.15 2.63 -11.64
CA PHE A 157 -14.78 2.75 -12.15
C PHE A 157 -13.79 2.84 -10.98
N PRO A 158 -12.59 2.24 -11.09
CA PRO A 158 -11.53 2.44 -10.11
C PRO A 158 -11.17 3.92 -9.98
N ALA A 159 -11.30 4.48 -8.78
CA ALA A 159 -11.05 5.90 -8.54
C ALA A 159 -9.82 6.12 -7.64
N VAL A 160 -9.66 5.28 -6.62
CA VAL A 160 -8.48 5.26 -5.74
C VAL A 160 -7.97 3.84 -5.63
N LEU A 161 -6.69 3.62 -5.93
CA LEU A 161 -6.01 2.35 -5.78
C LEU A 161 -4.86 2.51 -4.79
N GLU A 162 -4.81 1.65 -3.80
CA GLU A 162 -3.84 1.67 -2.72
C GLU A 162 -2.96 0.42 -2.83
N VAL A 163 -1.65 0.60 -2.68
CA VAL A 163 -0.71 -0.51 -2.51
C VAL A 163 -0.69 -0.89 -1.03
N LEU A 164 -0.82 -2.19 -0.75
CA LEU A 164 -0.92 -2.66 0.62
C LEU A 164 0.45 -2.82 1.31
N THR A 165 1.54 -3.04 0.59
CA THR A 165 2.87 -3.14 1.22
C THR A 165 3.90 -2.45 0.34
N ASP A 166 4.78 -1.64 0.95
CA ASP A 166 5.82 -0.94 0.22
C ASP A 166 7.10 -0.80 1.05
N SER A 167 8.24 -1.16 0.47
CA SER A 167 9.52 -1.16 1.18
C SER A 167 10.04 0.25 1.50
N SER A 168 9.52 1.30 0.85
CA SER A 168 9.92 2.69 1.14
C SER A 168 9.31 3.24 2.45
N GLY A 169 8.37 2.50 3.05
CA GLY A 169 7.61 2.94 4.23
C GLY A 169 6.54 4.00 3.93
N LEU A 170 6.36 4.36 2.65
CA LEU A 170 5.29 5.26 2.20
C LEU A 170 3.99 4.48 1.94
N ARG A 171 2.85 5.16 2.12
CA ARG A 171 1.53 4.67 1.70
C ARG A 171 1.28 5.14 0.27
N LEU A 172 1.40 4.24 -0.68
CA LEU A 172 1.28 4.58 -2.10
C LEU A 172 -0.17 4.49 -2.54
N ILE A 173 -0.63 5.56 -3.15
CA ILE A 173 -1.93 5.62 -3.81
C ILE A 173 -1.79 6.05 -5.26
N PHE A 174 -2.64 5.50 -6.08
CA PHE A 174 -2.83 5.84 -7.48
C PHE A 174 -4.28 6.32 -7.61
N VAL A 175 -4.49 7.40 -8.34
CA VAL A 175 -5.83 8.01 -8.48
C VAL A 175 -6.22 8.03 -9.94
N SER A 176 -7.51 7.93 -10.24
CA SER A 176 -7.98 8.03 -11.61
C SER A 176 -7.85 9.45 -12.16
N LEU A 177 -7.71 9.54 -13.49
CA LEU A 177 -7.66 10.83 -14.19
C LEU A 177 -8.98 11.60 -14.03
N ARG A 178 -10.13 10.91 -13.99
CA ARG A 178 -11.43 11.50 -13.68
C ARG A 178 -11.45 12.14 -12.30
N LEU A 179 -10.97 11.45 -11.27
CA LEU A 179 -10.91 11.99 -9.91
C LEU A 179 -10.00 13.22 -9.85
N GLU A 180 -8.82 13.15 -10.46
CA GLU A 180 -7.90 14.28 -10.53
C GLU A 180 -8.49 15.49 -11.27
N LYS A 181 -9.14 15.26 -12.42
CA LYS A 181 -9.81 16.33 -13.18
C LYS A 181 -10.94 16.98 -12.39
N ALA A 182 -11.74 16.17 -11.69
CA ALA A 182 -12.82 16.68 -10.85
C ALA A 182 -12.26 17.49 -9.65
N ALA A 183 -11.19 17.01 -9.03
CA ALA A 183 -10.49 17.75 -7.98
C ALA A 183 -9.91 19.08 -8.52
N ALA A 184 -9.31 19.07 -9.72
CA ALA A 184 -8.80 20.29 -10.35
C ALA A 184 -9.90 21.29 -10.69
N ALA A 185 -11.05 20.83 -11.15
CA ALA A 185 -12.21 21.68 -11.45
C ALA A 185 -12.77 22.34 -10.17
N GLN A 186 -12.81 21.62 -9.05
CA GLN A 186 -13.38 22.12 -7.80
C GLN A 186 -12.40 22.95 -6.96
N TYR A 187 -11.14 22.56 -6.90
CA TYR A 187 -10.14 23.14 -6.00
C TYR A 187 -9.04 23.93 -6.72
N GLY A 188 -9.09 23.99 -8.05
CA GLY A 188 -8.07 24.62 -8.86
C GLY A 188 -6.77 23.78 -8.97
N PRO A 189 -5.64 24.43 -9.26
CA PRO A 189 -4.37 23.73 -9.46
C PRO A 189 -3.89 22.97 -8.21
N PRO A 190 -2.87 22.09 -8.36
CA PRO A 190 -2.20 21.46 -7.22
C PRO A 190 -1.71 22.51 -6.22
N PRO A 191 -1.81 22.28 -4.90
CA PRO A 191 -1.24 23.19 -3.91
C PRO A 191 0.28 23.27 -4.07
N SER A 192 0.90 24.34 -3.55
CA SER A 192 2.35 24.52 -3.65
C SER A 192 3.12 23.30 -3.15
N GLY A 193 3.99 22.78 -4.03
CA GLY A 193 4.79 21.58 -3.80
C GLY A 193 4.09 20.27 -4.18
N CYS A 194 2.77 20.20 -4.26
CA CYS A 194 2.05 19.00 -4.70
C CYS A 194 2.14 18.82 -6.24
N ARG A 195 1.97 17.58 -6.69
CA ARG A 195 1.98 17.23 -8.12
C ARG A 195 0.57 17.17 -8.70
N TYR A 196 -0.42 16.88 -7.86
CA TYR A 196 -1.79 16.62 -8.27
C TYR A 196 -2.79 17.44 -7.46
N SER A 197 -3.87 17.86 -8.10
CA SER A 197 -4.97 18.61 -7.50
C SER A 197 -5.71 17.82 -6.44
N VAL A 198 -5.73 16.49 -6.50
CA VAL A 198 -6.32 15.67 -5.45
C VAL A 198 -5.50 15.68 -4.14
N GLU A 199 -4.24 16.13 -4.15
CA GLU A 199 -3.41 16.15 -2.93
C GLU A 199 -3.81 17.28 -1.97
N ARG A 200 -3.96 16.97 -0.67
CA ARG A 200 -4.34 17.96 0.36
C ARG A 200 -3.17 18.62 1.07
N SER A 201 -2.06 17.91 1.23
CA SER A 201 -0.91 18.36 2.03
C SER A 201 0.36 18.39 1.20
N ARG A 202 1.26 19.33 1.53
CA ARG A 202 2.57 19.47 0.90
C ARG A 202 3.36 18.15 0.98
N PRO A 203 4.10 17.75 -0.07
CA PRO A 203 4.97 16.58 0.01
C PRO A 203 5.93 16.66 1.20
N GLY A 204 6.09 15.54 1.89
CA GLY A 204 6.96 15.42 3.07
C GLY A 204 6.25 15.60 4.41
N SER A 205 5.04 16.17 4.47
CA SER A 205 4.26 16.25 5.72
C SER A 205 3.35 15.03 5.96
N SER A 206 3.26 14.12 4.99
CA SER A 206 2.43 12.93 5.04
C SER A 206 3.18 11.72 4.51
N LYS A 207 3.02 10.58 5.19
CA LYS A 207 3.47 9.27 4.70
C LYS A 207 2.68 8.80 3.46
N LEU A 208 1.56 9.45 3.15
CA LEU A 208 0.79 9.16 1.93
C LEU A 208 1.38 9.91 0.73
N LEU A 209 1.52 9.19 -0.38
CA LEU A 209 2.03 9.69 -1.65
C LEU A 209 1.07 9.30 -2.77
N VAL A 210 0.53 10.30 -3.49
CA VAL A 210 -0.08 10.06 -4.79
C VAL A 210 1.04 9.79 -5.79
N ALA A 211 1.31 8.51 -6.04
CA ALA A 211 2.44 8.07 -6.84
C ALA A 211 2.24 8.45 -8.32
N ARG A 212 1.00 8.30 -8.81
CA ARG A 212 0.60 8.61 -10.19
C ARG A 212 -0.91 8.77 -10.33
N VAL A 213 -1.31 9.60 -11.29
CA VAL A 213 -2.65 9.59 -11.89
C VAL A 213 -2.68 8.56 -13.02
N ILE A 214 -3.64 7.63 -12.98
CA ILE A 214 -3.83 6.59 -13.98
C ILE A 214 -4.94 6.96 -14.95
N ASP A 215 -4.77 6.58 -16.21
CA ASP A 215 -5.79 6.80 -17.24
C ASP A 215 -7.08 6.04 -16.91
N ASP A 216 -8.23 6.61 -17.29
CA ASP A 216 -9.50 5.92 -17.22
C ASP A 216 -9.72 5.09 -18.49
N GLY A 217 -10.03 3.82 -18.32
CA GLY A 217 -10.47 2.97 -19.42
C GLY A 217 -11.86 3.36 -19.93
N PRO A 218 -12.25 2.91 -21.15
CA PRO A 218 -13.61 3.10 -21.66
C PRO A 218 -14.67 2.33 -20.86
N ALA A 219 -14.25 1.32 -20.07
CA ALA A 219 -15.11 0.52 -19.22
C ALA A 219 -14.45 0.27 -17.84
N PRO A 220 -15.21 -0.06 -16.79
CA PRO A 220 -14.66 -0.47 -15.51
C PRO A 220 -13.72 -1.68 -15.66
N MET A 221 -12.45 -1.49 -15.30
CA MET A 221 -11.44 -2.53 -15.39
C MET A 221 -10.34 -2.35 -14.34
N GLY A 222 -9.88 -3.44 -13.78
CA GLY A 222 -8.79 -3.48 -12.80
C GLY A 222 -7.44 -3.20 -13.44
N PRO A 223 -6.42 -2.87 -12.65
CA PRO A 223 -5.15 -2.40 -13.18
C PRO A 223 -4.28 -3.55 -13.70
N TYR A 224 -3.32 -3.20 -14.57
CA TYR A 224 -2.04 -3.91 -14.56
C TYR A 224 -1.26 -3.53 -13.30
N VAL A 225 -0.79 -4.52 -12.56
CA VAL A 225 0.06 -4.39 -11.37
C VAL A 225 1.47 -4.83 -11.72
N TYR A 226 2.46 -3.96 -11.62
CA TYR A 226 3.85 -4.28 -11.91
C TYR A 226 4.62 -4.50 -10.62
N LEU A 227 5.23 -5.68 -10.45
CA LEU A 227 5.99 -6.06 -9.27
C LEU A 227 7.48 -6.19 -9.61
N ASP A 228 8.36 -5.65 -8.77
CA ASP A 228 9.78 -5.91 -8.91
C ASP A 228 10.14 -7.32 -8.41
N ALA A 229 11.20 -7.90 -8.97
CA ALA A 229 11.60 -9.26 -8.68
C ALA A 229 12.26 -9.45 -7.30
N ALA A 230 12.74 -8.38 -6.66
CA ALA A 230 13.57 -8.48 -5.46
C ALA A 230 12.75 -8.32 -4.18
N ALA A 231 11.96 -7.25 -4.08
CA ALA A 231 11.14 -6.93 -2.91
C ALA A 231 9.67 -7.31 -3.08
N HIS A 232 9.24 -7.64 -4.30
CA HIS A 232 7.83 -7.78 -4.66
C HIS A 232 7.00 -6.52 -4.36
N ASP A 233 7.64 -5.35 -4.38
CA ASP A 233 6.98 -4.07 -4.26
C ASP A 233 6.17 -3.78 -5.52
N VAL A 234 5.03 -3.12 -5.35
CA VAL A 234 4.30 -2.56 -6.49
C VAL A 234 5.09 -1.38 -7.03
N VAL A 235 5.77 -1.63 -8.15
CA VAL A 235 6.50 -0.63 -8.93
C VAL A 235 5.52 0.32 -9.59
N ASN A 236 4.40 -0.17 -10.13
CA ASN A 236 3.42 0.66 -10.80
C ASN A 236 2.03 0.03 -10.91
N LEU A 237 1.01 0.88 -11.02
CA LEU A 237 -0.35 0.52 -11.43
C LEU A 237 -0.72 1.28 -12.70
N ARG A 238 -1.33 0.59 -13.68
CA ARG A 238 -1.72 1.17 -14.98
C ARG A 238 -3.11 0.70 -15.41
N CYS A 239 -3.86 1.53 -16.12
CA CYS A 239 -5.04 1.09 -16.86
C CYS A 239 -4.69 -0.05 -17.81
N ARG A 240 -5.60 -1.02 -18.03
CA ARG A 240 -5.38 -2.06 -19.04
C ARG A 240 -5.36 -1.53 -20.47
N CYS A 241 -5.94 -0.34 -20.67
CA CYS A 241 -5.95 0.39 -21.92
C CYS A 241 -4.61 1.08 -22.24
N ALA A 242 -3.74 1.26 -21.25
CA ALA A 242 -2.49 1.97 -21.42
C ALA A 242 -1.40 1.06 -21.99
N THR A 243 -0.39 1.65 -22.63
CA THR A 243 0.78 0.90 -23.11
C THR A 243 1.42 0.11 -21.96
N LEU A 244 1.67 -1.18 -22.23
CA LEU A 244 2.36 -2.10 -21.32
C LEU A 244 3.75 -1.57 -20.96
N GLN A 245 4.16 -1.75 -19.71
CA GLN A 245 5.50 -1.43 -19.23
C GLN A 245 6.39 -2.68 -19.12
N ALA A 246 6.15 -3.66 -19.98
CA ALA A 246 6.98 -4.83 -20.12
C ALA A 246 7.29 -5.03 -21.61
N ARG A 247 8.55 -5.34 -21.94
CA ARG A 247 8.93 -5.63 -23.33
C ARG A 247 8.44 -7.01 -23.77
N ARG A 248 8.52 -8.01 -22.88
CA ARG A 248 8.19 -9.40 -23.18
C ARG A 248 7.49 -10.09 -22.02
N PHE A 249 6.63 -11.04 -22.37
CA PHE A 249 6.04 -11.98 -21.44
C PHE A 249 6.77 -13.33 -21.53
N ARG A 250 7.28 -13.82 -20.41
CA ARG A 250 7.90 -15.15 -20.33
C ARG A 250 6.82 -16.24 -20.33
N ARG A 251 5.80 -16.07 -19.50
CA ARG A 251 4.68 -17.01 -19.32
C ARG A 251 3.39 -16.24 -19.09
N SER A 252 2.26 -16.87 -19.43
CA SER A 252 0.92 -16.46 -18.98
C SER A 252 0.39 -17.50 -18.02
N ILE A 253 0.16 -17.11 -16.77
CA ILE A 253 -0.14 -18.00 -15.66
C ILE A 253 -1.54 -17.65 -15.13
N PRO A 254 -2.51 -18.58 -15.13
CA PRO A 254 -3.78 -18.34 -14.47
C PRO A 254 -3.56 -18.40 -12.95
N TYR A 255 -4.13 -17.45 -12.21
CA TYR A 255 -4.31 -17.55 -10.76
C TYR A 255 -5.77 -17.78 -10.41
N ARG A 256 -6.01 -18.45 -9.29
CA ARG A 256 -7.36 -18.62 -8.75
C ARG A 256 -7.70 -17.57 -7.70
N PHE A 257 -8.99 -17.37 -7.49
CA PHE A 257 -9.51 -16.63 -6.35
C PHE A 257 -9.82 -17.53 -5.16
N LEU A 258 -9.44 -17.08 -3.96
CA LEU A 258 -9.97 -17.58 -2.70
C LEU A 258 -10.53 -16.40 -1.88
N PRO A 259 -11.55 -16.63 -1.03
CA PRO A 259 -12.02 -15.60 -0.12
C PRO A 259 -10.92 -15.10 0.82
N LEU A 260 -10.86 -13.80 1.08
CA LEU A 260 -9.90 -13.25 2.05
C LEU A 260 -10.12 -13.79 3.47
N SER A 261 -11.35 -14.22 3.78
CA SER A 261 -11.68 -14.93 5.02
C SER A 261 -10.86 -16.19 5.21
N ASP A 262 -10.42 -16.87 4.14
CA ASP A 262 -9.63 -18.10 4.26
C ASP A 262 -8.25 -17.82 4.88
N LEU A 263 -7.61 -16.69 4.54
CA LEU A 263 -6.40 -16.24 5.24
C LEU A 263 -6.68 -15.92 6.71
N ARG A 264 -7.83 -15.30 7.01
CA ARG A 264 -8.22 -14.98 8.39
C ARG A 264 -8.45 -16.24 9.23
N LEU A 265 -9.08 -17.27 8.65
CA LEU A 265 -9.28 -18.58 9.29
C LEU A 265 -7.95 -19.29 9.57
N LEU A 266 -6.92 -19.05 8.77
CA LEU A 266 -5.57 -19.54 9.04
C LEU A 266 -4.86 -18.77 10.16
N GLY A 267 -5.46 -17.70 10.70
CA GLY A 267 -4.94 -16.89 11.80
C GLY A 267 -4.19 -15.63 11.34
N PHE A 268 -4.24 -15.30 10.05
CA PHE A 268 -3.59 -14.11 9.52
C PHE A 268 -4.51 -12.89 9.64
N ARG A 269 -4.01 -11.84 10.31
CA ARG A 269 -4.63 -10.52 10.32
C ARG A 269 -4.04 -9.69 9.20
N ILE A 270 -4.88 -8.91 8.52
CA ILE A 270 -4.46 -7.93 7.52
C ILE A 270 -5.00 -6.58 7.99
N ASP A 271 -4.12 -5.72 8.49
CA ASP A 271 -4.51 -4.41 9.02
C ASP A 271 -4.72 -3.38 7.90
N PHE A 272 -5.96 -3.29 7.47
CA PHE A 272 -6.38 -2.32 6.48
C PHE A 272 -6.50 -0.89 7.00
N ALA A 273 -6.60 -0.68 8.32
CA ALA A 273 -6.77 0.64 8.93
C ALA A 273 -5.45 1.43 8.93
N SER A 274 -4.33 0.74 9.12
CA SER A 274 -2.99 1.31 8.87
C SER A 274 -2.63 1.38 7.39
N GLY A 275 -3.51 0.94 6.49
CA GLY A 275 -3.23 0.93 5.05
C GLY A 275 -2.03 0.05 4.69
N THR A 276 -1.66 -0.89 5.56
CA THR A 276 -0.55 -1.82 5.31
C THR A 276 -0.95 -3.26 5.56
N ALA A 277 -0.74 -4.16 4.59
CA ALA A 277 -0.93 -5.59 4.81
C ALA A 277 0.25 -6.16 5.59
N ARG A 278 0.21 -6.05 6.92
CA ARG A 278 1.10 -6.83 7.78
C ARG A 278 0.43 -8.13 8.13
N LEU A 279 1.05 -9.24 7.72
CA LEU A 279 0.61 -10.57 8.07
C LEU A 279 0.98 -10.83 9.54
N GLY A 280 0.04 -10.56 10.46
CA GLY A 280 0.23 -10.78 11.88
C GLY A 280 -0.51 -12.03 12.35
N ARG A 281 0.10 -12.84 13.22
CA ARG A 281 -0.62 -13.92 13.91
C ARG A 281 -1.45 -13.34 15.05
N SER A 282 -2.69 -13.81 15.20
CA SER A 282 -3.38 -13.63 16.47
C SER A 282 -2.69 -14.50 17.53
N THR A 283 -2.14 -13.91 18.58
CA THR A 283 -1.50 -14.63 19.70
C THR A 283 -2.49 -15.26 20.67
N ASN A 284 -3.79 -14.99 20.52
CA ASN A 284 -4.80 -15.47 21.46
C ASN A 284 -5.46 -16.72 20.88
N SER A 285 -4.95 -17.89 21.26
CA SER A 285 -5.44 -19.20 20.83
C SER A 285 -6.51 -19.83 21.75
N GLU A 286 -7.01 -19.12 22.76
CA GLU A 286 -8.01 -19.68 23.71
C GLU A 286 -9.41 -19.06 23.61
N ASP A 287 -9.61 -18.02 22.80
CA ASP A 287 -10.90 -17.32 22.67
C ASP A 287 -11.40 -17.20 21.23
N ALA A 288 -10.98 -18.12 20.35
CA ALA A 288 -11.49 -18.21 18.97
C ALA A 288 -12.91 -18.81 18.95
N GLY A 289 -13.85 -18.17 19.65
CA GLY A 289 -15.27 -18.25 19.28
C GLY A 289 -15.46 -17.79 17.83
N PRO A 290 -16.57 -18.17 17.17
CA PRO A 290 -16.81 -17.82 15.78
C PRO A 290 -16.67 -16.30 15.61
N ALA A 291 -15.77 -15.89 14.72
CA ALA A 291 -15.57 -14.49 14.38
C ALA A 291 -16.92 -13.91 13.94
N ILE A 292 -17.54 -13.12 14.81
CA ILE A 292 -18.74 -12.36 14.48
C ILE A 292 -18.37 -11.49 13.28
N PRO A 293 -19.12 -11.52 12.16
CA PRO A 293 -18.83 -10.64 11.05
C PRO A 293 -19.00 -9.21 11.54
N GLU A 294 -17.88 -8.48 11.60
CA GLU A 294 -17.85 -7.10 12.07
C GLU A 294 -18.51 -6.23 10.99
N THR A 295 -19.85 -6.21 10.96
CA THR A 295 -20.70 -5.32 10.16
C THR A 295 -20.82 -3.95 10.82
N GLN A 296 -19.74 -3.42 11.38
CA GLN A 296 -19.69 -1.99 11.65
C GLN A 296 -19.41 -1.26 10.34
N PRO A 297 -20.13 -0.15 10.04
CA PRO A 297 -19.80 0.69 8.89
C PRO A 297 -18.34 1.13 9.05
N SER A 298 -17.49 0.59 8.17
CA SER A 298 -16.05 0.86 8.18
C SER A 298 -15.86 2.36 8.19
N ALA A 299 -15.17 2.86 9.23
CA ALA A 299 -14.69 4.23 9.26
C ALA A 299 -14.07 4.62 7.92
N ALA A 300 -14.24 5.89 7.52
CA ALA A 300 -13.74 6.39 6.25
C ALA A 300 -12.27 5.97 6.03
N PRO A 301 -11.90 5.48 4.84
CA PRO A 301 -10.54 5.07 4.56
C PRO A 301 -9.54 6.18 4.92
N TYR A 302 -8.36 5.81 5.42
CA TYR A 302 -7.36 6.79 5.86
C TYR A 302 -7.03 7.85 4.80
N TRP A 303 -6.99 7.48 3.52
CA TRP A 303 -6.72 8.42 2.42
C TRP A 303 -7.83 9.46 2.24
N ALA A 304 -9.08 9.17 2.62
CA ALA A 304 -10.20 10.08 2.39
C ALA A 304 -9.98 11.43 3.10
N ARG A 305 -9.38 11.41 4.30
CA ARG A 305 -9.04 12.63 5.03
C ARG A 305 -7.77 13.33 4.52
N ARG A 306 -6.98 12.64 3.71
CA ARG A 306 -5.67 13.10 3.20
C ARG A 306 -5.71 13.56 1.75
N LEU A 307 -6.80 13.28 1.04
CA LEU A 307 -7.08 13.76 -0.30
C LEU A 307 -8.07 14.95 -0.26
N ARG A 308 -8.04 15.76 -1.31
CA ARG A 308 -9.07 16.74 -1.67
C ARG A 308 -10.06 16.04 -2.59
N LEU A 309 -11.00 15.32 -2.00
CA LEU A 309 -12.03 14.59 -2.75
C LEU A 309 -13.12 15.56 -3.20
N PRO A 310 -13.36 15.71 -4.51
CA PRO A 310 -14.43 16.57 -5.00
C PRO A 310 -15.79 16.05 -4.52
N SER A 311 -16.77 16.93 -4.39
CA SER A 311 -18.12 16.57 -3.92
C SER A 311 -18.85 15.62 -4.88
N SER A 312 -18.35 15.46 -6.11
CA SER A 312 -18.83 14.53 -7.12
C SER A 312 -18.29 13.11 -6.96
N PHE A 313 -17.39 12.86 -6.00
CA PHE A 313 -16.83 11.55 -5.71
C PHE A 313 -17.93 10.54 -5.35
#